data_AF-A0A5N5LXM4-F1
#
_entry.id   AF-A0A5N5LXM4-F1
#
_cell.length_a   1.000
_cell.length_b   1.000
_cell.length_c   1.000
_cell.angle_alpha   90.00
_cell.angle_beta   90.00
_cell.angle_gamma   90.00
#
_symmetry.space_group_name_H-M   'P 1'
#
loop_
_entity.id
_entity.type
_entity.pdbx_description
1 polymer ?
#
loop_
_entity_poly.entity_id
_entity_poly.type
_entity_poly.pdbx_seq_one_letter_code
_entity_poly.pdbx_strand_id
1 'polypeptide(L)'
;MLVSQVRPANRLSRSEAELAVNIKKATSPEETAPKRKHVRSCIVYTWDHKSSQSFWAGMKVQPILADEVQTFKALITIHKVLQEGHPNTLKEAMANRGWLDTLNRGMSGEGMRGYGPLIQEYVYYLLAKLSFHQQHPEFNGTFEYEEYLSLKAINDPNEGFETITDLMTLQDKIEQFQKLIFSHFRNVGNNECRISALVPLVTESYGIYKFITSMLRAMHSTIGDNDALEPLRQRYDAQHYRLVKFYYECSNLRYLTSLITIPKLPQDPPNLLAEDENAPALPARPKQEIERKPTPPVAPKTEEPDEISEFWKTELDRQNQEYEEQQRVLEAQQQQALLQQQQAQAQAQRDFEEQQRRLAEEQQRQQQALLAQQAQWQTQGRLAELEQENLNARAQYDRDQLMLQQYDQRVKALEGELQNLQNNFGQQITSKDDQIRALQEQVNTWRSKYEALAKLYSQLRHEHLDLLQKFKSVQLKAASAQEAIDRRRTWSWQT
;
A
#
# COMPACT_ATOMS: atom_id res chain seq x y z
N MET A 1 37.86 -7.76 51.81
CA MET A 1 37.55 -8.18 50.42
C MET A 1 36.04 -8.09 50.25
N LEU A 2 35.52 -7.22 49.39
CA LEU A 2 34.11 -7.21 49.00
C LEU A 2 34.06 -7.56 47.52
N VAL A 3 33.55 -8.76 47.21
CA VAL A 3 33.43 -9.22 45.82
C VAL A 3 32.24 -8.51 45.19
N SER A 4 32.50 -7.55 44.31
CA SER A 4 31.47 -6.95 43.47
C SER A 4 30.85 -8.04 42.60
N GLN A 5 29.58 -8.36 42.84
CA GLN A 5 28.86 -9.32 42.02
C GLN A 5 28.60 -8.71 40.64
N VAL A 6 29.43 -9.10 39.67
CA VAL A 6 29.15 -8.87 38.25
C VAL A 6 27.80 -9.53 37.93
N ARG A 7 26.78 -8.71 37.68
CA ARG A 7 25.47 -9.21 37.25
C ARG A 7 25.65 -10.00 35.94
N PRO A 8 25.19 -11.26 35.85
CA PRO A 8 25.30 -12.01 34.61
C PRO A 8 24.44 -11.35 33.54
N ALA A 9 25.04 -11.08 32.38
CA ALA A 9 24.30 -10.68 31.20
C ALA A 9 23.43 -11.83 30.66
N ASN A 10 22.46 -11.49 29.82
CA ASN A 10 21.71 -12.41 28.97
C ASN A 10 20.74 -13.38 29.67
N ARG A 11 19.74 -12.83 30.36
CA ARG A 11 18.35 -13.27 30.19
C ARG A 11 17.52 -12.07 29.76
N LEU A 12 17.02 -12.09 28.53
CA LEU A 12 15.96 -11.18 28.07
C LEU A 12 14.78 -11.27 29.04
N SER A 13 14.13 -10.14 29.30
CA SER A 13 12.88 -10.16 30.07
C SER A 13 11.83 -11.00 29.33
N ARG A 14 10.85 -11.55 30.05
CA ARG A 14 9.73 -12.27 29.42
C ARG A 14 8.95 -11.35 28.46
N SER A 15 8.74 -10.09 28.82
CA SER A 15 8.07 -9.11 27.94
C SER A 15 8.93 -8.76 26.72
N GLU A 16 10.27 -8.75 26.84
CA GLU A 16 11.18 -8.53 25.70
C GLU A 16 11.21 -9.71 24.73
N ALA A 17 11.16 -10.94 25.23
CA ALA A 17 11.05 -12.13 24.40
C ALA A 17 9.70 -12.18 23.65
N GLU A 18 8.61 -11.82 24.34
CA GLU A 18 7.27 -11.70 23.73
C GLU A 18 7.22 -10.52 22.71
N LEU A 19 7.87 -9.40 22.99
CA LEU A 19 8.05 -8.28 22.06
C LEU A 19 8.82 -8.69 20.80
N ALA A 20 9.94 -9.42 20.92
CA ALA A 20 10.72 -9.91 19.78
C ALA A 20 9.88 -10.82 18.87
N VAL A 21 9.01 -11.66 19.44
CA VAL A 21 8.03 -12.48 18.70
C VAL A 21 6.98 -11.62 17.99
N ASN A 22 6.54 -10.51 18.61
CA ASN A 22 5.60 -9.57 17.97
C ASN A 22 6.27 -8.83 16.80
N ILE A 23 7.48 -8.29 16.98
CA ILE A 23 8.25 -7.62 15.92
C ILE A 23 8.42 -8.57 14.73
N LYS A 24 8.94 -9.79 14.95
CA LYS A 24 9.13 -10.81 13.90
C LYS A 24 7.84 -11.17 13.14
N LYS A 25 6.67 -11.09 13.78
CA LYS A 25 5.35 -11.35 13.16
C LYS A 25 4.73 -10.12 12.49
N ALA A 26 5.21 -8.92 12.80
CA ALA A 26 4.89 -7.71 12.04
C ALA A 26 5.75 -7.60 10.77
N THR A 27 7.04 -7.95 10.87
CA THR A 27 8.05 -7.87 9.79
C THR A 27 8.26 -9.19 9.04
N SER A 28 7.20 -9.98 8.85
CA SER A 28 7.26 -11.23 8.07
C SER A 28 7.43 -10.98 6.56
N PRO A 29 8.01 -11.92 5.78
CA PRO A 29 8.21 -11.76 4.33
C PRO A 29 6.93 -11.91 3.47
N GLU A 30 5.78 -12.20 4.10
CA GLU A 30 4.48 -12.25 3.42
C GLU A 30 4.13 -10.86 2.84
N GLU A 31 3.80 -10.74 1.54
CA GLU A 31 3.41 -9.47 0.89
C GLU A 31 1.96 -9.05 1.25
N THR A 32 1.74 -8.86 2.56
CA THR A 32 0.51 -8.39 3.22
C THR A 32 0.84 -7.19 4.10
N ALA A 33 -0.17 -6.52 4.65
CA ALA A 33 0.06 -5.51 5.69
C ALA A 33 0.77 -6.11 6.92
N PRO A 34 1.51 -5.31 7.71
CA PRO A 34 1.96 -5.70 9.04
C PRO A 34 0.77 -6.13 9.91
N LYS A 35 0.84 -7.33 10.49
CA LYS A 35 -0.29 -7.98 11.17
C LYS A 35 -0.75 -7.17 12.39
N ARG A 36 -1.87 -6.42 12.25
CA ARG A 36 -2.38 -5.38 13.18
C ARG A 36 -2.16 -5.66 14.67
N LYS A 37 -2.51 -6.87 15.15
CA LYS A 37 -2.37 -7.25 16.56
C LYS A 37 -0.93 -7.16 17.08
N HIS A 38 0.06 -7.53 16.26
CA HIS A 38 1.47 -7.51 16.64
C HIS A 38 2.06 -6.09 16.61
N VAL A 39 1.65 -5.25 15.66
CA VAL A 39 1.97 -3.82 15.66
C VAL A 39 1.39 -3.15 16.91
N ARG A 40 0.13 -3.46 17.27
CA ARG A 40 -0.49 -2.92 18.49
C ARG A 40 0.21 -3.43 19.76
N SER A 41 0.69 -4.67 19.81
CA SER A 41 1.52 -5.15 20.93
C SER A 41 2.84 -4.38 21.04
N CYS A 42 3.51 -4.04 19.93
CA CYS A 42 4.71 -3.20 19.95
C CYS A 42 4.40 -1.78 20.49
N ILE A 43 3.29 -1.19 20.08
CA ILE A 43 2.81 0.12 20.58
C ILE A 43 2.53 0.05 22.09
N VAL A 44 1.71 -0.90 22.52
CA VAL A 44 1.30 -1.07 23.93
C VAL A 44 2.51 -1.31 24.84
N TYR A 45 3.50 -2.09 24.39
CA TYR A 45 4.76 -2.29 25.13
C TYR A 45 5.43 -0.95 25.51
N THR A 46 5.44 0.05 24.60
CA THR A 46 6.04 1.36 24.88
C THR A 46 5.32 2.14 25.98
N TRP A 47 4.00 1.94 26.12
CA TRP A 47 3.19 2.53 27.19
C TRP A 47 3.40 1.80 28.52
N ASP A 48 3.35 0.46 28.50
CA ASP A 48 3.55 -0.39 29.69
C ASP A 48 4.92 -0.13 30.36
N HIS A 49 5.98 0.00 29.55
CA HIS A 49 7.36 0.16 30.02
C HIS A 49 7.84 1.63 29.97
N LYS A 50 7.01 2.56 29.48
CA LYS A 50 7.31 3.99 29.25
C LYS A 50 8.57 4.29 28.40
N SER A 51 9.06 3.29 27.68
CA SER A 51 10.25 3.33 26.82
C SER A 51 10.09 2.40 25.61
N SER A 52 10.72 2.79 24.51
CA SER A 52 10.81 2.09 23.23
C SER A 52 12.16 1.40 23.02
N GLN A 53 13.11 1.47 23.96
CA GLN A 53 14.48 0.96 23.78
C GLN A 53 14.52 -0.53 23.39
N SER A 54 13.74 -1.40 24.06
CA SER A 54 13.63 -2.82 23.70
C SER A 54 12.99 -3.05 22.32
N PHE A 55 12.14 -2.14 21.83
CA PHE A 55 11.60 -2.19 20.47
C PHE A 55 12.67 -1.87 19.42
N TRP A 56 13.46 -0.80 19.62
CA TRP A 56 14.58 -0.46 18.74
C TRP A 56 15.66 -1.55 18.72
N ALA A 57 15.99 -2.13 19.89
CA ALA A 57 16.90 -3.26 19.98
C ALA A 57 16.33 -4.51 19.28
N GLY A 58 15.06 -4.85 19.54
CA GLY A 58 14.36 -5.99 18.94
C GLY A 58 14.19 -5.89 17.41
N MET A 59 14.10 -4.67 16.87
CA MET A 59 14.06 -4.41 15.44
C MET A 59 15.44 -4.56 14.78
N LYS A 60 16.50 -4.04 15.41
CA LYS A 60 17.89 -4.15 14.91
C LYS A 60 18.41 -5.58 14.77
N VAL A 61 17.86 -6.53 15.54
CA VAL A 61 18.21 -7.96 15.46
C VAL A 61 17.33 -8.77 14.50
N GLN A 62 16.34 -8.16 13.84
CA GLN A 62 15.62 -8.84 12.75
C GLN A 62 16.40 -8.74 11.43
N PRO A 63 16.45 -9.80 10.61
CA PRO A 63 17.13 -9.80 9.31
C PRO A 63 16.29 -9.09 8.22
N ILE A 64 15.77 -7.89 8.49
CA ILE A 64 14.84 -7.19 7.59
C ILE A 64 15.48 -6.80 6.25
N LEU A 65 16.79 -6.54 6.22
CA LEU A 65 17.52 -6.17 5.00
C LEU A 65 17.69 -7.32 3.99
N ALA A 66 17.34 -8.55 4.36
CA ALA A 66 17.38 -9.69 3.43
C ALA A 66 16.18 -9.70 2.46
N ASP A 67 15.12 -8.91 2.73
CA ASP A 67 13.89 -8.89 1.95
C ASP A 67 13.25 -7.49 1.97
N GLU A 68 12.98 -6.94 0.79
CA GLU A 68 12.42 -5.58 0.64
C GLU A 68 11.03 -5.43 1.31
N VAL A 69 10.20 -6.47 1.29
CA VAL A 69 8.88 -6.48 1.93
C VAL A 69 9.03 -6.49 3.45
N GLN A 70 9.99 -7.24 4.01
CA GLN A 70 10.32 -7.19 5.44
C GLN A 70 10.82 -5.81 5.87
N THR A 71 11.68 -5.16 5.07
CA THR A 71 12.14 -3.78 5.35
C THR A 71 10.99 -2.76 5.26
N PHE A 72 10.16 -2.82 4.21
CA PHE A 72 9.01 -1.91 4.08
C PHE A 72 8.00 -2.10 5.22
N LYS A 73 7.71 -3.33 5.62
CA LYS A 73 6.84 -3.65 6.77
C LYS A 73 7.47 -3.24 8.12
N ALA A 74 8.80 -3.27 8.23
CA ALA A 74 9.50 -2.69 9.38
C ALA A 74 9.32 -1.18 9.45
N LEU A 75 9.46 -0.47 8.33
CA LEU A 75 9.26 0.99 8.25
C LEU A 75 7.81 1.40 8.57
N ILE A 76 6.80 0.67 8.07
CA ILE A 76 5.40 0.86 8.47
C ILE A 76 5.22 0.62 9.98
N THR A 77 5.82 -0.44 10.52
CA THR A 77 5.72 -0.77 11.97
C THR A 77 6.37 0.31 12.83
N ILE A 78 7.53 0.83 12.41
CA ILE A 78 8.24 1.95 13.05
C ILE A 78 7.38 3.21 12.99
N HIS A 79 6.81 3.54 11.82
CA HIS A 79 5.95 4.71 11.66
C HIS A 79 4.74 4.67 12.62
N LYS A 80 4.04 3.53 12.73
CA LYS A 80 2.92 3.41 13.68
C LYS A 80 3.34 3.43 15.15
N VAL A 81 4.55 2.96 15.49
CA VAL A 81 5.11 3.08 16.85
C VAL A 81 5.53 4.52 17.17
N LEU A 82 6.02 5.29 16.19
CA LEU A 82 6.28 6.73 16.33
C LEU A 82 4.99 7.55 16.47
N GLN A 83 3.89 7.10 15.85
CA GLN A 83 2.58 7.74 15.96
C GLN A 83 1.84 7.44 17.27
N GLU A 84 1.60 6.16 17.55
CA GLU A 84 0.70 5.69 18.62
C GLU A 84 1.43 5.34 19.93
N GLY A 85 2.78 5.37 19.95
CA GLY A 85 3.60 5.00 21.10
C GLY A 85 3.67 6.05 22.21
N HIS A 86 4.19 5.66 23.36
CA HIS A 86 4.40 6.57 24.49
C HIS A 86 5.33 7.74 24.09
N PRO A 87 5.11 9.00 24.51
CA PRO A 87 5.84 10.17 24.00
C PRO A 87 7.39 10.11 24.06
N ASN A 88 7.96 9.36 25.01
CA ASN A 88 9.42 9.09 25.03
C ASN A 88 9.94 8.40 23.76
N THR A 89 9.08 7.69 23.01
CA THR A 89 9.42 6.98 21.77
C THR A 89 10.01 7.92 20.72
N LEU A 90 9.48 9.14 20.57
CA LEU A 90 10.02 10.15 19.65
C LEU A 90 11.44 10.58 20.08
N LYS A 91 11.63 10.83 21.37
CA LYS A 91 12.92 11.25 21.96
C LYS A 91 13.98 10.16 21.82
N GLU A 92 13.63 8.90 22.07
CA GLU A 92 14.51 7.74 21.92
C GLU A 92 14.77 7.38 20.45
N ALA A 93 13.84 7.65 19.54
CA ALA A 93 14.02 7.45 18.10
C ALA A 93 15.14 8.30 17.50
N MET A 94 15.47 9.44 18.11
CA MET A 94 16.57 10.31 17.67
C MET A 94 17.92 9.58 17.65
N ALA A 95 18.20 8.76 18.67
CA ALA A 95 19.39 7.91 18.74
C ALA A 95 19.40 6.78 17.67
N ASN A 96 18.30 6.61 16.94
CA ASN A 96 18.12 5.57 15.92
C ASN A 96 18.12 6.11 14.49
N ARG A 97 18.19 7.44 14.27
CA ARG A 97 18.29 8.06 12.93
C ARG A 97 19.37 7.45 12.04
N GLY A 98 20.60 7.31 12.58
CA GLY A 98 21.72 6.73 11.84
C GLY A 98 21.51 5.27 11.43
N TRP A 99 20.70 4.52 12.18
CA TRP A 99 20.31 3.16 11.80
C TRP A 99 19.19 3.15 10.74
N LEU A 100 18.17 4.02 10.87
CA LEU A 100 17.14 4.19 9.82
C LEU A 100 17.78 4.54 8.46
N ASP A 101 18.77 5.43 8.46
CA ASP A 101 19.55 5.81 7.29
C ASP A 101 20.39 4.64 6.69
N THR A 102 20.76 3.62 7.48
CA THR A 102 21.35 2.40 6.89
C THR A 102 20.35 1.55 6.11
N LEU A 103 19.04 1.66 6.38
CA LEU A 103 18.01 0.90 5.66
C LEU A 103 17.86 1.40 4.21
N ASN A 104 18.09 2.69 3.98
CA ASN A 104 18.18 3.30 2.65
C ASN A 104 19.35 2.68 1.83
N ARG A 105 20.55 2.64 2.43
CA ARG A 105 21.75 2.04 1.81
C ARG A 105 21.69 0.52 1.59
N GLY A 106 20.77 -0.19 2.25
CA GLY A 106 20.58 -1.63 2.07
C GLY A 106 19.85 -2.01 0.78
N MET A 107 19.05 -1.11 0.21
CA MET A 107 18.25 -1.34 -1.01
C MET A 107 18.84 -0.57 -2.19
N SER A 108 19.64 -1.28 -3.01
CA SER A 108 20.19 -0.74 -4.26
C SER A 108 19.26 -1.01 -5.44
N GLY A 109 18.90 0.03 -6.18
CA GLY A 109 18.01 -0.06 -7.35
C GLY A 109 16.54 -0.25 -6.99
N GLU A 110 15.75 -0.73 -7.95
CA GLU A 110 14.28 -0.80 -7.84
C GLU A 110 13.78 -1.85 -6.83
N GLY A 111 14.59 -2.90 -6.57
CA GLY A 111 14.19 -4.07 -5.80
C GLY A 111 13.37 -5.07 -6.64
N MET A 112 13.41 -6.37 -6.28
CA MET A 112 12.78 -7.44 -7.07
C MET A 112 11.24 -7.30 -7.18
N ARG A 113 10.60 -6.60 -6.22
CA ARG A 113 9.17 -6.30 -6.22
C ARG A 113 8.85 -4.80 -6.35
N GLY A 114 9.84 -3.96 -6.66
CA GLY A 114 9.63 -2.52 -6.80
C GLY A 114 9.41 -1.79 -5.46
N TYR A 115 9.93 -2.31 -4.34
CA TYR A 115 9.86 -1.59 -3.06
C TYR A 115 11.09 -0.71 -2.80
N GLY A 116 12.15 -0.78 -3.60
CA GLY A 116 13.37 0.03 -3.43
C GLY A 116 13.07 1.52 -3.28
N PRO A 117 12.46 2.18 -4.29
CA PRO A 117 12.14 3.61 -4.22
C PRO A 117 11.20 3.95 -3.06
N LEU A 118 10.21 3.08 -2.80
CA LEU A 118 9.27 3.22 -1.68
C LEU A 118 9.98 3.19 -0.31
N ILE A 119 11.00 2.35 -0.15
CA ILE A 119 11.80 2.23 1.08
C ILE A 119 12.70 3.47 1.27
N GLN A 120 13.34 3.94 0.20
CA GLN A 120 14.20 5.13 0.24
C GLN A 120 13.41 6.39 0.65
N GLU A 121 12.24 6.60 0.03
CA GLU A 121 11.34 7.72 0.35
C GLU A 121 10.72 7.59 1.75
N TYR A 122 10.34 6.38 2.21
CA TYR A 122 9.85 6.16 3.58
C TYR A 122 10.92 6.49 4.62
N VAL A 123 12.18 6.06 4.41
CA VAL A 123 13.29 6.42 5.31
C VAL A 123 13.51 7.93 5.34
N TYR A 124 13.51 8.59 4.18
CA TYR A 124 13.66 10.04 4.08
C TYR A 124 12.52 10.80 4.80
N TYR A 125 11.27 10.40 4.59
CA TYR A 125 10.12 10.96 5.29
C TYR A 125 10.17 10.72 6.82
N LEU A 126 10.56 9.53 7.29
CA LEU A 126 10.71 9.27 8.73
C LEU A 126 11.86 10.08 9.34
N LEU A 127 12.93 10.33 8.60
CA LEU A 127 14.00 11.24 9.04
C LEU A 127 13.55 12.71 9.04
N ALA A 128 12.66 13.13 8.13
CA ALA A 128 12.03 14.45 8.18
C ALA A 128 11.10 14.57 9.40
N LYS A 129 10.22 13.59 9.65
CA LYS A 129 9.36 13.51 10.84
C LYS A 129 10.18 13.59 12.13
N LEU A 130 11.27 12.83 12.24
CA LEU A 130 12.16 12.88 13.41
C LEU A 130 12.92 14.21 13.54
N SER A 131 13.20 14.92 12.45
CA SER A 131 13.76 16.28 12.53
C SER A 131 12.72 17.27 13.04
N PHE A 132 11.47 17.20 12.55
CA PHE A 132 10.37 18.03 13.05
C PHE A 132 10.18 17.84 14.57
N HIS A 133 10.01 16.60 15.04
CA HIS A 133 9.82 16.29 16.46
C HIS A 133 11.08 16.51 17.35
N GLN A 134 12.23 16.87 16.77
CA GLN A 134 13.40 17.35 17.52
C GLN A 134 13.32 18.86 17.80
N GLN A 135 12.80 19.63 16.84
CA GLN A 135 12.68 21.08 16.89
C GLN A 135 11.40 21.53 17.60
N HIS A 136 10.31 20.79 17.37
CA HIS A 136 8.94 21.06 17.83
C HIS A 136 8.45 19.92 18.77
N PRO A 137 9.03 19.77 19.98
CA PRO A 137 8.83 18.61 20.87
C PRO A 137 7.49 18.58 21.63
N GLU A 138 6.68 19.63 21.51
CA GLU A 138 5.31 19.71 22.03
C GLU A 138 4.28 18.96 21.18
N PHE A 139 4.56 18.72 19.89
CA PHE A 139 3.66 17.93 19.04
C PHE A 139 3.71 16.45 19.41
N ASN A 140 2.53 15.83 19.54
CA ASN A 140 2.45 14.39 19.74
C ASN A 140 2.68 13.62 18.42
N GLY A 141 3.02 12.33 18.53
CA GLY A 141 3.45 11.53 17.38
C GLY A 141 2.42 11.38 16.26
N THR A 142 1.12 11.54 16.55
CA THR A 142 0.01 11.41 15.59
C THR A 142 -0.46 12.77 15.03
N PHE A 143 0.06 13.89 15.54
CA PHE A 143 -0.50 15.23 15.32
C PHE A 143 -2.00 15.29 15.71
N GLU A 144 -2.33 14.71 16.87
CA GLU A 144 -3.65 14.92 17.47
C GLU A 144 -3.82 16.38 17.88
N TYR A 145 -5.00 16.94 17.67
CA TYR A 145 -5.22 18.37 17.83
C TYR A 145 -5.48 18.72 19.29
N GLU A 146 -4.51 19.41 19.91
CA GLU A 146 -4.66 20.04 21.21
C GLU A 146 -4.74 21.55 21.03
N GLU A 147 -5.88 22.14 21.37
CA GLU A 147 -6.16 23.58 21.24
C GLU A 147 -5.12 24.47 21.96
N TYR A 148 -4.56 23.97 23.06
CA TYR A 148 -3.49 24.61 23.81
C TYR A 148 -2.18 24.78 23.01
N LEU A 149 -1.86 23.91 22.04
CA LEU A 149 -0.69 24.11 21.17
C LEU A 149 -0.89 25.32 20.26
N SER A 150 -2.06 25.47 19.65
CA SER A 150 -2.39 26.65 18.83
C SER A 150 -2.31 27.95 19.64
N LEU A 151 -2.72 27.92 20.92
CA LEU A 151 -2.64 29.07 21.82
C LEU A 151 -1.21 29.45 22.22
N LYS A 152 -0.22 28.55 22.12
CA LYS A 152 1.19 28.90 22.34
C LYS A 152 1.75 29.79 21.23
N ALA A 153 1.51 29.41 19.96
CA ALA A 153 1.99 30.11 18.77
C ALA A 153 1.41 31.53 18.57
N ILE A 154 0.43 31.92 19.39
CA ILE A 154 -0.07 33.30 19.48
C ILE A 154 0.93 34.23 20.20
N ASN A 155 1.75 33.71 21.12
CA ASN A 155 2.62 34.54 21.97
C ASN A 155 3.88 35.05 21.24
N ASP A 156 4.37 34.30 20.25
CA ASP A 156 5.40 34.77 19.31
C ASP A 156 4.99 34.43 17.86
N PRO A 157 4.53 35.42 17.07
CA PRO A 157 4.19 35.25 15.67
C PRO A 157 5.33 34.69 14.80
N ASN A 158 6.60 34.86 15.18
CA ASN A 158 7.73 34.34 14.42
C ASN A 158 7.86 32.82 14.62
N GLU A 159 7.77 32.35 15.87
CA GLU A 159 7.73 30.92 16.22
C GLU A 159 6.53 30.23 15.55
N GLY A 160 5.37 30.91 15.52
CA GLY A 160 4.18 30.47 14.78
C GLY A 160 4.43 30.33 13.27
N PHE A 161 5.09 31.30 12.65
CA PHE A 161 5.41 31.28 11.21
C PHE A 161 6.36 30.14 10.85
N GLU A 162 7.43 29.94 11.63
CA GLU A 162 8.39 28.86 11.43
C GLU A 162 7.73 27.48 11.62
N THR A 163 6.96 27.29 12.69
CA THR A 163 6.25 26.04 12.97
C THR A 163 5.24 25.69 11.87
N ILE A 164 4.47 26.66 11.34
CA ILE A 164 3.59 26.42 10.18
C ILE A 164 4.43 26.06 8.94
N THR A 165 5.55 26.75 8.70
CA THR A 165 6.43 26.49 7.55
C THR A 165 7.02 25.09 7.56
N ASP A 166 7.36 24.57 8.75
CA ASP A 166 7.86 23.21 8.95
C ASP A 166 6.75 22.16 8.87
N LEU A 167 5.56 22.42 9.45
CA LEU A 167 4.37 21.57 9.29
C LEU A 167 3.99 21.42 7.81
N MET A 168 3.95 22.52 7.06
CA MET A 168 3.74 22.49 5.60
C MET A 168 4.84 21.72 4.87
N THR A 169 6.10 21.80 5.34
CA THR A 169 7.22 21.07 4.72
C THR A 169 7.11 19.56 4.97
N LEU A 170 6.64 19.14 6.14
CA LEU A 170 6.32 17.74 6.42
C LEU A 170 5.11 17.26 5.60
N GLN A 171 4.10 18.11 5.39
CA GLN A 171 2.96 17.84 4.51
C GLN A 171 3.40 17.62 3.05
N ASP A 172 4.31 18.46 2.52
CA ASP A 172 4.88 18.27 1.17
C ASP A 172 5.65 16.94 1.05
N LYS A 173 6.22 16.40 2.14
CA LYS A 173 6.85 15.06 2.14
C LYS A 173 5.85 13.92 2.16
N ILE A 174 4.71 14.06 2.84
CA ILE A 174 3.61 13.09 2.73
C ILE A 174 3.08 13.07 1.29
N GLU A 175 2.89 14.24 0.69
CA GLU A 175 2.45 14.40 -0.70
C GLU A 175 3.43 13.80 -1.73
N GLN A 176 4.75 14.00 -1.53
CA GLN A 176 5.80 13.35 -2.33
C GLN A 176 5.71 11.81 -2.22
N PHE A 177 5.64 11.30 -0.98
CA PHE A 177 5.68 9.86 -0.74
C PHE A 177 4.39 9.12 -1.12
N GLN A 178 3.21 9.71 -0.88
CA GLN A 178 1.94 9.08 -1.25
C GLN A 178 1.81 8.89 -2.77
N LYS A 179 2.23 9.91 -3.55
CA LYS A 179 2.29 9.82 -5.02
C LYS A 179 3.21 8.70 -5.49
N LEU A 180 4.35 8.50 -4.82
CA LEU A 180 5.26 7.40 -5.11
C LEU A 180 4.62 6.04 -4.79
N ILE A 181 3.89 5.92 -3.68
CA ILE A 181 3.15 4.69 -3.33
C ILE A 181 2.10 4.35 -4.42
N PHE A 182 1.30 5.32 -4.86
CA PHE A 182 0.31 5.11 -5.92
C PHE A 182 0.95 4.76 -7.27
N SER A 183 2.07 5.39 -7.65
CA SER A 183 2.75 5.07 -8.92
C SER A 183 3.37 3.67 -8.95
N HIS A 184 3.65 3.08 -7.79
CA HIS A 184 4.16 1.71 -7.65
C HIS A 184 3.05 0.67 -7.40
N PHE A 185 1.76 1.03 -7.56
CA PHE A 185 0.68 0.04 -7.54
C PHE A 185 0.74 -0.87 -8.76
N ARG A 186 0.58 -2.17 -8.52
CA ARG A 186 0.59 -3.20 -9.56
C ARG A 186 -0.82 -3.44 -10.09
N ASN A 187 -0.98 -3.48 -11.41
CA ASN A 187 -2.24 -3.84 -12.07
C ASN A 187 -2.65 -5.31 -11.78
N VAL A 188 -1.68 -6.17 -11.49
CA VAL A 188 -1.89 -7.58 -11.13
C VAL A 188 -1.10 -7.90 -9.85
N GLY A 189 -1.79 -8.44 -8.85
CA GLY A 189 -1.21 -8.82 -7.55
C GLY A 189 -1.84 -8.08 -6.36
N ASN A 190 -1.44 -8.45 -5.14
CA ASN A 190 -1.97 -7.84 -3.93
C ASN A 190 -1.21 -6.56 -3.57
N ASN A 191 -1.87 -5.39 -3.68
CA ASN A 191 -1.30 -4.11 -3.26
C ASN A 191 -1.44 -3.82 -1.76
N GLU A 192 -2.07 -4.70 -0.97
CA GLU A 192 -2.32 -4.55 0.48
C GLU A 192 -1.12 -4.03 1.28
N CYS A 193 0.08 -4.58 1.04
CA CYS A 193 1.30 -4.15 1.72
C CYS A 193 1.62 -2.67 1.43
N ARG A 194 1.61 -2.26 0.15
CA ARG A 194 1.79 -0.86 -0.31
C ARG A 194 0.69 0.06 0.27
N ILE A 195 -0.57 -0.36 0.18
CA ILE A 195 -1.74 0.38 0.69
C ILE A 195 -1.64 0.56 2.22
N SER A 196 -1.08 -0.39 2.96
CA SER A 196 -0.93 -0.28 4.41
C SER A 196 0.03 0.81 4.88
N ALA A 197 0.90 1.31 3.99
CA ALA A 197 1.72 2.50 4.26
C ALA A 197 0.93 3.82 4.15
N LEU A 198 -0.16 3.86 3.36
CA LEU A 198 -1.03 5.04 3.26
C LEU A 198 -1.85 5.29 4.54
N VAL A 199 -2.18 4.24 5.30
CA VAL A 199 -2.97 4.33 6.53
C VAL A 199 -2.39 5.32 7.56
N PRO A 200 -1.11 5.20 8.00
CA PRO A 200 -0.53 6.19 8.90
C PRO A 200 -0.34 7.57 8.24
N LEU A 201 -0.05 7.63 6.92
CA LEU A 201 0.12 8.90 6.20
C LEU A 201 -1.17 9.73 6.16
N VAL A 202 -2.33 9.12 5.89
CA VAL A 202 -3.65 9.80 5.89
C VAL A 202 -4.01 10.35 7.26
N THR A 203 -3.64 9.64 8.34
CA THR A 203 -3.89 10.11 9.71
C THR A 203 -3.01 11.33 10.02
N GLU A 204 -1.73 11.25 9.66
CA GLU A 204 -0.75 12.31 9.92
C GLU A 204 -1.01 13.57 9.09
N SER A 205 -1.29 13.42 7.80
CA SER A 205 -1.61 14.55 6.92
C SER A 205 -2.83 15.33 7.38
N TYR A 206 -3.81 14.65 8.00
CA TYR A 206 -5.00 15.29 8.56
C TYR A 206 -4.72 15.98 9.90
N GLY A 207 -3.88 15.40 10.75
CA GLY A 207 -3.40 16.05 11.97
C GLY A 207 -2.65 17.35 11.67
N ILE A 208 -1.65 17.25 10.79
CA ILE A 208 -0.86 18.40 10.29
C ILE A 208 -1.77 19.46 9.65
N TYR A 209 -2.72 19.06 8.80
CA TYR A 209 -3.66 19.99 8.16
C TYR A 209 -4.53 20.75 9.17
N LYS A 210 -5.05 20.08 10.21
CA LYS A 210 -5.81 20.75 11.28
C LYS A 210 -4.96 21.76 12.04
N PHE A 211 -3.72 21.41 12.39
CA PHE A 211 -2.80 22.33 13.04
C PHE A 211 -2.51 23.56 12.18
N ILE A 212 -2.13 23.38 10.90
CA ILE A 212 -1.90 24.51 9.99
C ILE A 212 -3.16 25.40 9.89
N THR A 213 -4.35 24.81 9.73
CA THR A 213 -5.62 25.57 9.64
C THR A 213 -5.88 26.39 10.90
N SER A 214 -5.70 25.80 12.08
CA SER A 214 -5.94 26.45 13.38
C SER A 214 -4.90 27.53 13.68
N MET A 215 -3.62 27.22 13.51
CA MET A 215 -2.53 28.16 13.75
C MET A 215 -2.57 29.34 12.77
N LEU A 216 -2.89 29.12 11.48
CA LEU A 216 -2.97 30.20 10.50
C LEU A 216 -4.17 31.14 10.78
N ARG A 217 -5.33 30.59 11.19
CA ARG A 217 -6.47 31.37 11.72
C ARG A 217 -6.07 32.20 12.96
N ALA A 218 -5.37 31.58 13.91
CA ALA A 218 -4.92 32.25 15.13
C ALA A 218 -3.91 33.38 14.85
N MET A 219 -2.95 33.17 13.95
CA MET A 219 -2.00 34.20 13.52
C MET A 219 -2.71 35.37 12.80
N HIS A 220 -3.70 35.08 11.95
CA HIS A 220 -4.53 36.11 11.32
C HIS A 220 -5.26 36.99 12.35
N SER A 221 -5.85 36.38 13.39
CA SER A 221 -6.50 37.10 14.50
C SER A 221 -5.51 37.93 15.33
N THR A 222 -4.27 37.46 15.49
CA THR A 222 -3.26 38.06 16.37
C THR A 222 -2.48 39.20 15.72
N ILE A 223 -2.06 39.04 14.46
CA ILE A 223 -1.14 39.97 13.79
C ILE A 223 -1.90 41.13 13.15
N GLY A 224 -3.09 40.89 12.59
CA GLY A 224 -3.91 41.89 11.86
C GLY A 224 -3.35 42.31 10.49
N ASP A 225 -2.02 42.30 10.31
CA ASP A 225 -1.36 42.40 9.00
C ASP A 225 -1.63 41.12 8.19
N ASN A 226 -2.42 41.28 7.12
CA ASN A 226 -2.75 40.19 6.23
C ASN A 226 -1.65 39.94 5.18
N ASP A 227 -0.86 40.94 4.81
CA ASP A 227 0.11 40.83 3.71
C ASP A 227 1.30 39.95 4.10
N ALA A 228 1.74 40.05 5.37
CA ALA A 228 2.79 39.20 5.94
C ALA A 228 2.48 37.69 5.88
N LEU A 229 1.21 37.30 5.92
CA LEU A 229 0.76 35.90 5.91
C LEU A 229 0.36 35.37 4.52
N GLU A 230 0.40 36.21 3.47
CA GLU A 230 0.04 35.81 2.09
C GLU A 230 0.84 34.59 1.58
N PRO A 231 2.18 34.48 1.79
CA PRO A 231 2.92 33.30 1.34
C PRO A 231 2.46 31.99 2.01
N LEU A 232 1.98 32.06 3.26
CA LEU A 232 1.44 30.90 3.96
C LEU A 232 0.04 30.54 3.46
N ARG A 233 -0.82 31.53 3.16
CA ARG A 233 -2.13 31.28 2.53
C ARG A 233 -1.99 30.58 1.17
N GLN A 234 -1.16 31.12 0.28
CA GLN A 234 -0.94 30.54 -1.05
C GLN A 234 -0.41 29.08 -0.97
N ARG A 235 0.49 28.80 0.00
CA ARG A 235 0.99 27.44 0.23
C ARG A 235 -0.06 26.53 0.87
N TYR A 236 -0.88 27.03 1.79
CA TYR A 236 -2.00 26.31 2.40
C TYR A 236 -3.03 25.89 1.35
N ASP A 237 -3.49 26.80 0.51
CA ASP A 237 -4.48 26.52 -0.54
C ASP A 237 -3.94 25.49 -1.55
N ALA A 238 -2.68 25.67 -1.98
CA ALA A 238 -2.01 24.72 -2.86
C ALA A 238 -1.84 23.33 -2.23
N GLN A 239 -1.69 23.22 -0.90
CA GLN A 239 -1.69 21.95 -0.18
C GLN A 239 -3.10 21.40 0.04
N HIS A 240 -4.11 22.24 0.26
CA HIS A 240 -5.51 21.84 0.42
C HIS A 240 -5.99 21.05 -0.81
N TYR A 241 -5.85 21.60 -2.02
CA TYR A 241 -6.30 20.91 -3.24
C TYR A 241 -5.56 19.58 -3.51
N ARG A 242 -4.26 19.51 -3.18
CA ARG A 242 -3.48 18.26 -3.22
C ARG A 242 -4.05 17.22 -2.24
N LEU A 243 -4.38 17.66 -1.02
CA LEU A 243 -4.88 16.82 0.05
C LEU A 243 -6.30 16.31 -0.20
N VAL A 244 -7.17 17.15 -0.77
CA VAL A 244 -8.49 16.76 -1.32
C VAL A 244 -8.32 15.64 -2.34
N LYS A 245 -7.39 15.79 -3.29
CA LYS A 245 -7.09 14.75 -4.28
C LYS A 245 -6.56 13.46 -3.64
N PHE A 246 -5.61 13.55 -2.71
CA PHE A 246 -5.05 12.39 -2.00
C PHE A 246 -6.13 11.58 -1.27
N TYR A 247 -7.04 12.25 -0.56
CA TYR A 247 -8.13 11.60 0.14
C TYR A 247 -9.18 11.02 -0.82
N TYR A 248 -9.44 11.68 -1.96
CA TYR A 248 -10.26 11.10 -3.03
C TYR A 248 -9.64 9.81 -3.58
N GLU A 249 -8.35 9.81 -3.94
CA GLU A 249 -7.64 8.63 -4.44
C GLU A 249 -7.63 7.50 -3.39
N CYS A 250 -7.43 7.80 -2.11
CA CYS A 250 -7.53 6.83 -1.01
C CYS A 250 -8.96 6.30 -0.78
N SER A 251 -10.00 7.09 -1.05
CA SER A 251 -11.40 6.67 -0.83
C SER A 251 -11.82 5.51 -1.74
N ASN A 252 -11.19 5.37 -2.91
CA ASN A 252 -11.40 4.28 -3.85
C ASN A 252 -10.78 2.94 -3.37
N LEU A 253 -9.86 2.98 -2.40
CA LEU A 253 -9.12 1.81 -1.93
C LEU A 253 -9.90 1.07 -0.83
N ARG A 254 -10.74 0.10 -1.23
CA ARG A 254 -11.58 -0.73 -0.33
C ARG A 254 -10.85 -1.31 0.89
N TYR A 255 -9.58 -1.69 0.75
CA TYR A 255 -8.79 -2.17 1.88
C TYR A 255 -8.51 -1.07 2.90
N LEU A 256 -8.10 0.12 2.43
CA LEU A 256 -7.77 1.27 3.27
C LEU A 256 -9.02 1.79 4.01
N THR A 257 -10.15 1.93 3.30
CA THR A 257 -11.43 2.36 3.89
C THR A 257 -12.05 1.33 4.86
N SER A 258 -11.57 0.08 4.86
CA SER A 258 -11.90 -0.92 5.89
C SER A 258 -11.07 -0.79 7.18
N LEU A 259 -9.98 -0.01 7.15
CA LEU A 259 -9.05 0.19 8.26
C LEU A 259 -9.21 1.53 8.97
N ILE A 260 -9.46 2.61 8.21
CA ILE A 260 -9.67 3.98 8.71
C ILE A 260 -10.77 4.71 7.94
N THR A 261 -11.46 5.63 8.62
CA THR A 261 -12.35 6.60 7.98
C THR A 261 -11.50 7.66 7.28
N ILE A 262 -11.69 7.83 5.97
CA ILE A 262 -11.05 8.91 5.21
C ILE A 262 -11.64 10.27 5.64
N PRO A 263 -10.81 11.26 6.03
CA PRO A 263 -11.28 12.61 6.29
C PRO A 263 -11.90 13.23 5.03
N LYS A 264 -13.07 13.85 5.18
CA LYS A 264 -13.70 14.64 4.10
C LYS A 264 -13.34 16.10 4.28
N LEU A 265 -12.59 16.63 3.34
CA LEU A 265 -12.35 18.07 3.20
C LEU A 265 -13.44 18.69 2.30
N PRO A 266 -13.69 20.00 2.39
CA PRO A 266 -14.45 20.73 1.38
C PRO A 266 -13.77 20.69 -0.02
N GLN A 267 -14.44 21.20 -1.05
CA GLN A 267 -13.85 21.37 -2.39
C GLN A 267 -12.83 22.51 -2.41
N ASP A 268 -13.20 23.63 -1.80
CA ASP A 268 -12.41 24.85 -1.66
C ASP A 268 -11.83 24.95 -0.24
N PRO A 269 -10.66 25.59 -0.05
CA PRO A 269 -10.05 25.78 1.26
C PRO A 269 -10.99 26.52 2.22
N PRO A 270 -11.09 26.10 3.49
CA PRO A 270 -11.95 26.76 4.47
C PRO A 270 -11.44 28.18 4.73
N ASN A 271 -12.34 29.15 4.82
CA ASN A 271 -11.98 30.55 4.99
C ASN A 271 -11.15 30.74 6.28
N LEU A 272 -9.94 31.28 6.13
CA LEU A 272 -8.99 31.54 7.22
C LEU A 272 -9.30 32.84 7.99
N LEU A 273 -10.20 33.67 7.46
CA LEU A 273 -10.63 34.96 8.01
C LEU A 273 -12.05 34.92 8.62
N ALA A 274 -12.73 33.76 8.58
CA ALA A 274 -14.08 33.60 9.13
C ALA A 274 -14.06 32.86 10.48
N GLU A 275 -14.82 33.39 11.43
CA GLU A 275 -15.21 32.67 12.65
C GLU A 275 -16.35 31.71 12.29
N ASP A 276 -16.12 30.40 12.42
CA ASP A 276 -17.06 29.35 11.97
C ASP A 276 -18.24 29.15 12.94
N GLU A 277 -19.33 29.89 12.72
CA GLU A 277 -20.66 29.41 13.13
C GLU A 277 -21.26 28.49 12.05
N ASN A 278 -21.35 27.17 12.31
CA ASN A 278 -22.57 26.35 12.22
C ASN A 278 -22.29 24.82 12.23
N ALA A 279 -23.08 24.06 13.01
CA ALA A 279 -23.12 22.59 12.94
C ALA A 279 -24.50 22.02 13.37
N PRO A 280 -25.38 21.62 12.43
CA PRO A 280 -26.65 20.94 12.73
C PRO A 280 -26.50 19.42 12.92
N ALA A 281 -27.34 18.82 13.78
CA ALA A 281 -27.28 17.40 14.13
C ALA A 281 -28.33 16.50 13.41
N LEU A 282 -28.14 15.18 13.52
CA LEU A 282 -28.96 14.12 12.90
C LEU A 282 -30.27 13.82 13.66
N PRO A 283 -31.33 13.38 12.96
CA PRO A 283 -32.41 12.56 13.51
C PRO A 283 -32.41 11.11 12.97
N ALA A 284 -33.16 10.21 13.62
CA ALA A 284 -33.11 8.76 13.39
C ALA A 284 -34.47 8.10 13.01
N ARG A 285 -34.42 6.78 12.78
CA ARG A 285 -35.41 5.93 12.08
C ARG A 285 -36.46 5.23 12.99
N PRO A 286 -37.73 5.02 12.53
CA PRO A 286 -38.68 4.06 13.12
C PRO A 286 -38.64 2.63 12.50
N LYS A 287 -39.22 1.65 13.19
CA LYS A 287 -39.40 0.22 12.77
C LYS A 287 -40.89 -0.18 12.84
N GLN A 288 -41.30 -1.27 12.16
CA GLN A 288 -42.50 -2.05 12.50
C GLN A 288 -42.47 -3.49 11.89
N GLU A 289 -43.47 -4.33 12.19
CA GLU A 289 -43.25 -5.77 12.47
C GLU A 289 -44.45 -6.71 12.10
N ILE A 290 -44.12 -7.86 11.44
CA ILE A 290 -44.65 -9.27 11.44
C ILE A 290 -46.14 -9.62 11.74
N GLU A 291 -46.78 -10.58 11.00
CA GLU A 291 -47.43 -11.87 11.48
C GLU A 291 -48.17 -12.75 10.40
N ARG A 292 -48.85 -13.89 10.75
CA ARG A 292 -49.12 -15.10 9.87
C ARG A 292 -50.33 -16.06 10.22
N LYS A 293 -50.95 -16.72 9.20
CA LYS A 293 -51.72 -18.06 9.15
C LYS A 293 -53.11 -18.18 9.87
N PRO A 294 -53.95 -19.30 9.88
CA PRO A 294 -53.93 -20.72 9.34
C PRO A 294 -55.29 -21.33 8.73
N THR A 295 -55.48 -22.69 8.65
CA THR A 295 -56.66 -23.57 8.18
C THR A 295 -56.69 -24.99 8.90
N PRO A 296 -57.50 -26.11 8.69
CA PRO A 296 -58.55 -26.63 7.72
C PRO A 296 -59.87 -27.25 8.38
N PRO A 297 -60.73 -28.20 7.80
CA PRO A 297 -60.63 -29.71 7.96
C PRO A 297 -61.34 -30.67 6.88
N VAL A 298 -62.07 -31.79 7.23
CA VAL A 298 -62.13 -33.13 6.50
C VAL A 298 -63.39 -34.11 6.68
N ALA A 299 -63.76 -34.97 5.67
CA ALA A 299 -64.49 -36.33 5.62
C ALA A 299 -66.05 -36.54 5.81
N PRO A 300 -66.76 -37.74 5.65
CA PRO A 300 -66.44 -39.19 5.33
C PRO A 300 -67.37 -40.01 4.29
N LYS A 301 -67.72 -41.33 4.49
CA LYS A 301 -68.20 -42.42 3.51
C LYS A 301 -69.40 -43.36 3.95
N THR A 302 -69.95 -44.24 3.06
CA THR A 302 -70.53 -45.66 3.21
C THR A 302 -71.53 -46.08 2.05
N GLU A 303 -71.79 -47.30 1.46
CA GLU A 303 -71.52 -48.80 1.62
C GLU A 303 -72.81 -49.62 2.14
N GLU A 304 -73.37 -50.85 1.81
CA GLU A 304 -73.15 -52.20 1.12
C GLU A 304 -74.52 -53.03 0.72
N PRO A 305 -74.62 -54.35 0.25
CA PRO A 305 -75.72 -54.95 -0.64
C PRO A 305 -76.53 -56.31 -0.30
N ASP A 306 -77.18 -56.97 -1.32
CA ASP A 306 -77.59 -58.44 -1.56
C ASP A 306 -78.87 -59.13 -0.93
N GLU A 307 -79.51 -60.27 -1.36
CA GLU A 307 -79.88 -60.99 -2.67
C GLU A 307 -80.83 -62.29 -2.49
N ILE A 308 -81.41 -62.91 -3.57
CA ILE A 308 -82.03 -64.30 -3.82
C ILE A 308 -83.51 -64.67 -3.46
N SER A 309 -84.25 -65.39 -4.36
CA SER A 309 -85.29 -66.43 -4.04
C SER A 309 -85.73 -67.33 -5.26
N GLU A 310 -86.24 -68.54 -5.03
CA GLU A 310 -86.62 -69.55 -6.06
C GLU A 310 -87.87 -70.41 -5.68
N PHE A 311 -88.29 -71.33 -6.57
CA PHE A 311 -88.95 -72.63 -6.23
C PHE A 311 -90.48 -72.73 -5.98
N TRP A 312 -91.30 -72.79 -7.05
CA TRP A 312 -92.58 -73.52 -7.06
C TRP A 312 -92.48 -74.79 -7.94
N LYS A 313 -91.87 -75.85 -7.38
CA LYS A 313 -91.54 -77.10 -8.11
C LYS A 313 -92.73 -78.07 -8.21
N THR A 314 -93.78 -77.71 -8.95
CA THR A 314 -94.96 -78.60 -9.13
C THR A 314 -95.56 -78.63 -10.55
N GLU A 315 -94.89 -78.07 -11.57
CA GLU A 315 -95.23 -78.26 -13.00
C GLU A 315 -94.34 -79.35 -13.67
N LEU A 316 -93.61 -80.11 -12.85
CA LEU A 316 -92.45 -80.91 -13.25
C LEU A 316 -92.77 -82.04 -14.24
N ASP A 317 -93.85 -82.78 -14.01
CA ASP A 317 -94.14 -84.02 -14.74
C ASP A 317 -94.72 -83.79 -16.15
N ARG A 318 -95.11 -82.55 -16.50
CA ARG A 318 -95.51 -82.22 -17.88
C ARG A 318 -94.40 -81.61 -18.72
N GLN A 319 -93.42 -80.95 -18.11
CA GLN A 319 -92.27 -80.42 -18.86
C GLN A 319 -91.33 -81.54 -19.32
N ASN A 320 -91.09 -82.57 -18.50
CA ASN A 320 -90.06 -83.59 -18.73
C ASN A 320 -90.02 -84.20 -20.15
N GLN A 321 -91.15 -84.37 -20.84
CA GLN A 321 -91.20 -84.98 -22.18
C GLN A 321 -90.93 -83.99 -23.33
N GLU A 322 -91.31 -82.71 -23.18
CA GLU A 322 -90.89 -81.65 -24.12
C GLU A 322 -89.42 -81.24 -23.84
N TYR A 323 -88.96 -81.43 -22.59
CA TYR A 323 -87.62 -81.07 -22.12
C TYR A 323 -86.52 -81.95 -22.73
N GLU A 324 -86.69 -83.26 -22.91
CA GLU A 324 -85.61 -84.12 -23.47
C GLU A 324 -85.25 -83.83 -24.94
N GLU A 325 -86.24 -83.46 -25.78
CA GLU A 325 -85.95 -83.08 -27.17
C GLU A 325 -85.41 -81.64 -27.26
N GLN A 326 -85.94 -80.71 -26.44
CA GLN A 326 -85.36 -79.38 -26.31
C GLN A 326 -83.94 -79.45 -25.72
N GLN A 327 -83.65 -80.32 -24.75
CA GLN A 327 -82.33 -80.50 -24.15
C GLN A 327 -81.29 -80.87 -25.19
N ARG A 328 -81.53 -81.83 -26.09
CA ARG A 328 -80.51 -82.22 -27.08
C ARG A 328 -80.20 -81.09 -28.07
N VAL A 329 -81.19 -80.27 -28.43
CA VAL A 329 -80.97 -79.06 -29.26
C VAL A 329 -80.26 -77.97 -28.44
N LEU A 330 -80.66 -77.77 -27.18
CA LEU A 330 -80.14 -76.76 -26.27
C LEU A 330 -78.72 -77.09 -25.80
N GLU A 331 -78.35 -78.35 -25.61
CA GLU A 331 -76.98 -78.80 -25.30
C GLU A 331 -76.06 -78.60 -26.50
N ALA A 332 -76.50 -78.96 -27.71
CA ALA A 332 -75.74 -78.68 -28.92
C ALA A 332 -75.53 -77.16 -29.12
N GLN A 333 -76.59 -76.38 -28.89
CA GLN A 333 -76.54 -74.91 -28.98
C GLN A 333 -75.74 -74.27 -27.84
N GLN A 334 -75.77 -74.82 -26.61
CA GLN A 334 -74.95 -74.39 -25.48
C GLN A 334 -73.48 -74.73 -25.70
N GLN A 335 -73.14 -75.92 -26.19
CA GLN A 335 -71.76 -76.26 -26.53
C GLN A 335 -71.23 -75.33 -27.62
N GLN A 336 -72.02 -75.05 -28.66
CA GLN A 336 -71.64 -74.13 -29.72
C GLN A 336 -71.51 -72.67 -29.23
N ALA A 337 -72.43 -72.22 -28.36
CA ALA A 337 -72.39 -70.89 -27.74
C ALA A 337 -71.23 -70.73 -26.74
N LEU A 338 -70.90 -71.77 -25.96
CA LEU A 338 -69.76 -71.78 -25.04
C LEU A 338 -68.44 -71.74 -25.82
N LEU A 339 -68.34 -72.47 -26.94
CA LEU A 339 -67.16 -72.44 -27.81
C LEU A 339 -67.01 -71.06 -28.48
N GLN A 340 -68.12 -70.43 -28.92
CA GLN A 340 -68.11 -69.03 -29.37
C GLN A 340 -67.74 -68.05 -28.27
N GLN A 341 -68.29 -68.19 -27.05
CA GLN A 341 -67.98 -67.32 -25.92
C GLN A 341 -66.50 -67.42 -25.53
N GLN A 342 -65.94 -68.62 -25.51
CA GLN A 342 -64.53 -68.86 -25.21
C GLN A 342 -63.62 -68.30 -26.32
N GLN A 343 -64.01 -68.41 -27.60
CA GLN A 343 -63.32 -67.74 -28.70
C GLN A 343 -63.39 -66.21 -28.60
N ALA A 344 -64.55 -65.65 -28.24
CA ALA A 344 -64.75 -64.21 -28.07
C ALA A 344 -63.94 -63.65 -26.88
N GLN A 345 -63.90 -64.36 -25.75
CA GLN A 345 -63.01 -64.01 -24.63
C GLN A 345 -61.53 -64.09 -25.03
N ALA A 346 -61.13 -65.13 -25.77
CA ALA A 346 -59.76 -65.28 -26.27
C ALA A 346 -59.41 -64.29 -27.41
N GLN A 347 -60.39 -63.61 -28.02
CA GLN A 347 -60.16 -62.46 -28.89
C GLN A 347 -60.02 -61.19 -28.05
N ALA A 348 -60.99 -60.90 -27.18
CA ALA A 348 -60.98 -59.72 -26.31
C ALA A 348 -59.73 -59.62 -25.42
N GLN A 349 -59.20 -60.74 -24.91
CA GLN A 349 -57.93 -60.75 -24.17
C GLN A 349 -56.73 -60.36 -25.06
N ARG A 350 -56.67 -60.83 -26.31
CA ARG A 350 -55.60 -60.46 -27.25
C ARG A 350 -55.72 -59.01 -27.71
N ASP A 351 -56.93 -58.52 -27.96
CA ASP A 351 -57.17 -57.12 -28.30
C ASP A 351 -56.76 -56.19 -27.14
N PHE A 352 -57.03 -56.59 -25.89
CA PHE A 352 -56.60 -55.86 -24.70
C PHE A 352 -55.07 -55.89 -24.52
N GLU A 353 -54.43 -57.05 -24.67
CA GLU A 353 -52.97 -57.16 -24.66
C GLU A 353 -52.31 -56.33 -25.77
N GLU A 354 -52.86 -56.30 -26.98
CA GLU A 354 -52.36 -55.46 -28.06
C GLU A 354 -52.51 -53.96 -27.75
N GLN A 355 -53.65 -53.53 -27.21
CA GLN A 355 -53.84 -52.14 -26.79
C GLN A 355 -52.84 -51.76 -25.70
N GLN A 356 -52.64 -52.63 -24.70
CA GLN A 356 -51.70 -52.39 -23.59
C GLN A 356 -50.24 -52.32 -24.07
N ARG A 357 -49.85 -53.18 -25.03
CA ARG A 357 -48.52 -53.13 -25.68
C ARG A 357 -48.33 -51.82 -26.46
N ARG A 358 -49.29 -51.44 -27.32
CA ARG A 358 -49.21 -50.20 -28.12
C ARG A 358 -49.06 -48.96 -27.23
N LEU A 359 -49.81 -48.89 -26.13
CA LEU A 359 -49.73 -47.78 -25.17
C LEU A 359 -48.35 -47.68 -24.50
N ALA A 360 -47.77 -48.83 -24.13
CA ALA A 360 -46.42 -48.90 -23.56
C ALA A 360 -45.33 -48.50 -24.58
N GLU A 361 -45.44 -48.96 -25.82
CA GLU A 361 -44.52 -48.57 -26.92
C GLU A 361 -44.60 -47.07 -27.24
N GLU A 362 -45.78 -46.46 -27.21
CA GLU A 362 -45.92 -45.01 -27.35
C GLU A 362 -45.30 -44.24 -26.18
N GLN A 363 -45.55 -44.66 -24.94
CA GLN A 363 -44.95 -44.03 -23.76
C GLN A 363 -43.42 -44.14 -23.77
N GLN A 364 -42.86 -45.29 -24.16
CA GLN A 364 -41.43 -45.50 -24.27
C GLN A 364 -40.80 -44.65 -25.38
N ARG A 365 -41.46 -44.53 -26.55
CA ARG A 365 -41.01 -43.65 -27.64
C ARG A 365 -41.03 -42.18 -27.26
N GLN A 366 -42.07 -41.71 -26.56
CA GLN A 366 -42.14 -40.33 -26.05
C GLN A 366 -41.01 -40.04 -25.05
N GLN A 367 -40.74 -40.97 -24.13
CA GLN A 367 -39.64 -40.83 -23.15
C GLN A 367 -38.26 -40.77 -23.84
N GLN A 368 -38.02 -41.63 -24.83
CA GLN A 368 -36.78 -41.62 -25.61
C GLN A 368 -36.61 -40.34 -26.44
N ALA A 369 -37.69 -39.84 -27.07
CA ALA A 369 -37.67 -38.60 -27.84
C ALA A 369 -37.34 -37.38 -26.95
N LEU A 370 -37.91 -37.31 -25.75
CA LEU A 370 -37.61 -36.23 -24.79
C LEU A 370 -36.16 -36.27 -24.30
N LEU A 371 -35.62 -37.46 -24.03
CA LEU A 371 -34.20 -37.64 -23.65
C LEU A 371 -33.25 -37.23 -24.79
N ALA A 372 -33.55 -37.64 -26.03
CA ALA A 372 -32.77 -37.25 -27.20
C ALA A 372 -32.79 -35.73 -27.43
N GLN A 373 -33.96 -35.09 -27.31
CA GLN A 373 -34.11 -33.65 -27.39
C GLN A 373 -33.31 -32.92 -26.29
N GLN A 374 -33.36 -33.40 -25.05
CA GLN A 374 -32.59 -32.83 -23.94
C GLN A 374 -31.07 -32.93 -24.17
N ALA A 375 -30.58 -34.08 -24.64
CA ALA A 375 -29.17 -34.27 -24.98
C ALA A 375 -28.71 -33.37 -26.13
N GLN A 376 -29.56 -33.16 -27.15
CA GLN A 376 -29.29 -32.24 -28.25
C GLN A 376 -29.17 -30.78 -27.76
N TRP A 377 -30.11 -30.32 -26.92
CA TRP A 377 -30.06 -28.98 -26.33
C TRP A 377 -28.79 -28.74 -25.49
N GLN A 378 -28.40 -29.69 -24.64
CA GLN A 378 -27.17 -29.59 -23.83
C GLN A 378 -25.91 -29.54 -24.72
N THR A 379 -25.89 -30.33 -25.80
CA THR A 379 -24.77 -30.35 -26.74
C THR A 379 -24.66 -29.04 -27.52
N GLN A 380 -25.78 -28.50 -28.00
CA GLN A 380 -25.82 -27.25 -28.76
C GLN A 380 -25.48 -26.03 -27.89
N GLY A 381 -25.94 -26.00 -26.63
CA GLY A 381 -25.55 -24.98 -25.66
C GLY A 381 -24.05 -24.95 -25.44
N ARG A 382 -23.44 -26.11 -25.14
CA ARG A 382 -21.97 -26.21 -24.96
C ARG A 382 -21.19 -25.85 -26.22
N LEU A 383 -21.71 -26.16 -27.41
CA LEU A 383 -21.07 -25.77 -28.67
C LEU A 383 -21.02 -24.24 -28.81
N ALA A 384 -22.14 -23.56 -28.54
CA ALA A 384 -22.22 -22.10 -28.60
C ALA A 384 -21.35 -21.41 -27.54
N GLU A 385 -21.25 -21.98 -26.32
CA GLU A 385 -20.32 -21.51 -25.28
C GLU A 385 -18.86 -21.59 -25.78
N LEU A 386 -18.45 -22.72 -26.36
CA LEU A 386 -17.09 -22.91 -26.89
C LEU A 386 -16.78 -22.03 -28.11
N GLU A 387 -17.75 -21.76 -28.98
CA GLU A 387 -17.61 -20.80 -30.07
C GLU A 387 -17.44 -19.37 -29.55
N GLN A 388 -18.21 -18.97 -28.53
CA GLN A 388 -18.07 -17.66 -27.88
C GLN A 388 -16.72 -17.52 -27.17
N GLU A 389 -16.24 -18.56 -26.47
CA GLU A 389 -14.90 -18.58 -25.89
C GLU A 389 -13.80 -18.47 -26.96
N ASN A 390 -13.93 -19.16 -28.10
CA ASN A 390 -12.94 -19.07 -29.18
C ASN A 390 -12.87 -17.66 -29.80
N LEU A 391 -14.03 -17.02 -30.00
CA LEU A 391 -14.11 -15.63 -30.48
C LEU A 391 -13.50 -14.64 -29.48
N ASN A 392 -13.81 -14.80 -28.18
CA ASN A 392 -13.23 -13.98 -27.12
C ASN A 392 -11.70 -14.15 -27.03
N ALA A 393 -11.20 -15.38 -27.11
CA ALA A 393 -9.76 -15.68 -27.07
C ALA A 393 -9.01 -15.06 -28.27
N ARG A 394 -9.59 -15.08 -29.47
CA ARG A 394 -9.05 -14.38 -30.66
C ARG A 394 -9.02 -12.86 -30.45
N ALA A 395 -10.14 -12.28 -30.03
CA ALA A 395 -10.24 -10.85 -29.77
C ALA A 395 -9.31 -10.36 -28.64
N GLN A 396 -8.97 -11.23 -27.68
CA GLN A 396 -7.92 -10.97 -26.71
C GLN A 396 -6.53 -11.04 -27.35
N TYR A 397 -6.21 -12.11 -28.09
CA TYR A 397 -4.93 -12.28 -28.76
C TYR A 397 -4.58 -11.10 -29.68
N ASP A 398 -5.55 -10.59 -30.46
CA ASP A 398 -5.34 -9.45 -31.36
C ASP A 398 -5.04 -8.14 -30.57
N ARG A 399 -5.64 -7.96 -29.39
CA ARG A 399 -5.32 -6.85 -28.48
C ARG A 399 -3.94 -6.99 -27.86
N ASP A 400 -3.57 -8.19 -27.44
CA ASP A 400 -2.27 -8.47 -26.83
C ASP A 400 -1.15 -8.31 -27.88
N GLN A 401 -1.38 -8.67 -29.15
CA GLN A 401 -0.47 -8.38 -30.27
C GLN A 401 -0.30 -6.88 -30.53
N LEU A 402 -1.40 -6.11 -30.56
CA LEU A 402 -1.34 -4.65 -30.72
C LEU A 402 -0.59 -3.99 -29.56
N MET A 403 -0.81 -4.46 -28.33
CA MET A 403 -0.10 -4.02 -27.13
C MET A 403 1.41 -4.31 -27.22
N LEU A 404 1.81 -5.52 -27.63
CA LEU A 404 3.22 -5.88 -27.83
C LEU A 404 3.90 -4.98 -28.88
N GLN A 405 3.23 -4.64 -29.98
CA GLN A 405 3.76 -3.70 -30.99
C GLN A 405 3.97 -2.28 -30.42
N GLN A 406 3.07 -1.80 -29.56
CA GLN A 406 3.24 -0.50 -28.89
C GLN A 406 4.41 -0.51 -27.90
N TYR A 407 4.64 -1.62 -27.18
CA TYR A 407 5.82 -1.78 -26.34
C TYR A 407 7.12 -1.84 -27.15
N ASP A 408 7.17 -2.59 -28.25
CA ASP A 408 8.35 -2.66 -29.13
C ASP A 408 8.74 -1.28 -29.70
N GLN A 409 7.75 -0.50 -30.18
CA GLN A 409 7.98 0.88 -30.62
C GLN A 409 8.50 1.77 -29.48
N ARG A 410 7.95 1.63 -28.27
CA ARG A 410 8.36 2.43 -27.10
C ARG A 410 9.76 2.07 -26.59
N VAL A 411 10.13 0.79 -26.63
CA VAL A 411 11.49 0.33 -26.30
C VAL A 411 12.48 0.94 -27.29
N LYS A 412 12.24 0.83 -28.60
CA LYS A 412 13.11 1.42 -29.63
C LYS A 412 13.25 2.94 -29.52
N ALA A 413 12.17 3.65 -29.15
CA ALA A 413 12.24 5.08 -28.87
C ALA A 413 13.15 5.39 -27.67
N LEU A 414 12.99 4.67 -26.55
CA LEU A 414 13.81 4.82 -25.36
C LEU A 414 15.29 4.43 -25.60
N GLU A 415 15.56 3.39 -26.38
CA GLU A 415 16.92 3.02 -26.80
C GLU A 415 17.60 4.16 -27.59
N GLY A 416 16.87 4.80 -28.51
CA GLY A 416 17.34 5.97 -29.25
C GLY A 416 17.58 7.21 -28.36
N GLU A 417 16.71 7.47 -27.38
CA GLU A 417 16.92 8.52 -26.38
C GLU A 417 18.16 8.24 -25.52
N LEU A 418 18.34 6.99 -25.07
CA LEU A 418 19.48 6.57 -24.25
C LEU A 418 20.80 6.67 -25.03
N GLN A 419 20.81 6.29 -26.31
CA GLN A 419 21.97 6.47 -27.20
C GLN A 419 22.30 7.96 -27.43
N ASN A 420 21.28 8.82 -27.62
CA ASN A 420 21.48 10.26 -27.72
C ASN A 420 22.00 10.89 -26.42
N LEU A 421 21.50 10.47 -25.26
CA LEU A 421 22.03 10.87 -23.97
C LEU A 421 23.48 10.42 -23.77
N GLN A 422 23.81 9.18 -24.13
CA GLN A 422 25.18 8.66 -24.08
C GLN A 422 26.15 9.48 -24.96
N ASN A 423 25.74 9.84 -26.17
CA ASN A 423 26.50 10.73 -27.06
C ASN A 423 26.72 12.12 -26.43
N ASN A 424 25.68 12.72 -25.87
CA ASN A 424 25.75 14.03 -25.21
C ASN A 424 26.66 14.00 -23.96
N PHE A 425 26.57 12.95 -23.14
CA PHE A 425 27.47 12.78 -21.99
C PHE A 425 28.91 12.57 -22.42
N GLY A 426 29.17 11.81 -23.49
CA GLY A 426 30.50 11.66 -24.07
C GLY A 426 31.13 13.00 -24.46
N GLN A 427 30.38 13.85 -25.17
CA GLN A 427 30.83 15.20 -25.52
C GLN A 427 31.08 16.10 -24.28
N GLN A 428 30.21 16.03 -23.27
CA GLN A 428 30.42 16.79 -22.02
C GLN A 428 31.64 16.32 -21.22
N ILE A 429 31.96 15.02 -21.24
CA ILE A 429 33.16 14.49 -20.57
C ILE A 429 34.41 15.00 -21.28
N THR A 430 34.50 14.86 -22.61
CA THR A 430 35.64 15.39 -23.38
C THR A 430 35.84 16.89 -23.16
N SER A 431 34.76 17.68 -23.18
CA SER A 431 34.82 19.12 -22.92
C SER A 431 35.33 19.46 -21.50
N LYS A 432 34.99 18.66 -20.49
CA LYS A 432 35.51 18.81 -19.12
C LYS A 432 36.97 18.37 -19.00
N ASP A 433 37.38 17.30 -19.67
CA ASP A 433 38.77 16.84 -19.67
C ASP A 433 39.71 17.89 -20.32
N ASP A 434 39.28 18.54 -21.40
CA ASP A 434 40.03 19.65 -22.01
C ASP A 434 40.10 20.89 -21.10
N GLN A 435 39.02 21.22 -20.38
CA GLN A 435 39.06 22.27 -19.33
C GLN A 435 40.02 21.91 -18.19
N ILE A 436 40.02 20.65 -17.73
CA ILE A 436 40.93 20.16 -16.69
C ILE A 436 42.38 20.26 -17.15
N ARG A 437 42.68 19.89 -18.40
CA ARG A 437 44.02 20.04 -19.00
C ARG A 437 44.47 21.50 -19.05
N ALA A 438 43.62 22.40 -19.52
CA ALA A 438 43.91 23.83 -19.56
C ALA A 438 44.19 24.42 -18.16
N LEU A 439 43.41 24.00 -17.15
CA LEU A 439 43.65 24.40 -15.76
C LEU A 439 44.96 23.83 -15.20
N GLN A 440 45.30 22.57 -15.50
CA GLN A 440 46.57 21.96 -15.10
C GLN A 440 47.78 22.69 -15.73
N GLU A 441 47.70 23.09 -16.99
CA GLU A 441 48.75 23.86 -17.67
C GLU A 441 48.91 25.26 -17.06
N GLN A 442 47.81 25.94 -16.70
CA GLN A 442 47.86 27.21 -15.97
C GLN A 442 48.50 27.03 -14.58
N VAL A 443 48.14 26.00 -13.82
CA VAL A 443 48.73 25.71 -12.50
C VAL A 443 50.23 25.43 -12.61
N ASN A 444 50.67 24.65 -13.60
CA ASN A 444 52.08 24.41 -13.87
C ASN A 444 52.84 25.70 -14.27
N THR A 445 52.20 26.55 -15.08
CA THR A 445 52.75 27.87 -15.45
C THR A 445 52.91 28.78 -14.23
N TRP A 446 51.92 28.84 -13.33
CA TRP A 446 52.01 29.59 -12.08
C TRP A 446 53.08 29.03 -11.15
N ARG A 447 53.17 27.71 -10.99
CA ARG A 447 54.22 27.05 -10.20
C ARG A 447 55.62 27.42 -10.70
N SER A 448 55.85 27.40 -12.02
CA SER A 448 57.11 27.83 -12.63
C SER A 448 57.43 29.30 -12.34
N LYS A 449 56.46 30.21 -12.46
CA LYS A 449 56.61 31.63 -12.10
C LYS A 449 56.97 31.83 -10.63
N TYR A 450 56.30 31.13 -9.70
CA TYR A 450 56.62 31.19 -8.27
C TYR A 450 58.01 30.63 -7.95
N GLU A 451 58.43 29.55 -8.61
CA GLU A 451 59.77 28.98 -8.40
C GLU A 451 60.88 29.90 -8.93
N ALA A 452 60.68 30.54 -10.09
CA ALA A 452 61.58 31.56 -10.62
C ALA A 452 61.67 32.79 -9.69
N LEU A 453 60.53 33.26 -9.19
CA LEU A 453 60.46 34.37 -8.22
C LEU A 453 61.17 34.03 -6.90
N ALA A 454 61.00 32.81 -6.38
CA ALA A 454 61.70 32.35 -5.17
C ALA A 454 63.22 32.26 -5.37
N LYS A 455 63.68 31.84 -6.55
CA LYS A 455 65.12 31.86 -6.92
C LYS A 455 65.66 33.29 -6.94
N LEU A 456 64.94 34.24 -7.54
CA LEU A 456 65.33 35.64 -7.61
C LEU A 456 65.38 36.29 -6.21
N TYR A 457 64.40 36.04 -5.34
CA TYR A 457 64.46 36.48 -3.93
C TYR A 457 65.67 35.89 -3.17
N SER A 458 66.01 34.63 -3.44
CA SER A 458 67.18 33.98 -2.83
C SER A 458 68.50 34.60 -3.29
N GLN A 459 68.62 34.92 -4.59
CA GLN A 459 69.76 35.63 -5.17
C GLN A 459 69.90 37.05 -4.59
N LEU A 460 68.84 37.85 -4.62
CA LEU A 460 68.84 39.21 -4.09
C LEU A 460 69.18 39.26 -2.59
N ARG A 461 68.71 38.26 -1.81
CA ARG A 461 69.09 38.10 -0.40
C ARG A 461 70.59 37.80 -0.24
N HIS A 462 71.18 36.98 -1.12
CA HIS A 462 72.62 36.71 -1.13
C HIS A 462 73.41 37.98 -1.44
N GLU A 463 73.07 38.68 -2.53
CA GLU A 463 73.74 39.93 -2.94
C GLU A 463 73.67 41.01 -1.85
N HIS A 464 72.54 41.14 -1.17
CA HIS A 464 72.36 42.08 -0.05
C HIS A 464 73.24 41.71 1.17
N LEU A 465 73.37 40.43 1.51
CA LEU A 465 74.28 39.97 2.57
C LEU A 465 75.75 40.22 2.19
N ASP A 466 76.10 39.98 0.93
CA ASP A 466 77.43 40.28 0.37
C ASP A 466 77.75 41.78 0.42
N LEU A 467 76.78 42.64 0.08
CA LEU A 467 76.91 44.10 0.19
C LEU A 467 77.13 44.54 1.64
N LEU A 468 76.39 43.97 2.59
CA LEU A 468 76.56 44.26 4.03
C LEU A 468 77.95 43.84 4.53
N GLN A 469 78.47 42.69 4.11
CA GLN A 469 79.84 42.28 4.44
C GLN A 469 80.88 43.23 3.84
N LYS A 470 80.73 43.60 2.56
CA LYS A 470 81.60 44.55 1.86
C LYS A 470 81.58 45.91 2.55
N PHE A 471 80.40 46.44 2.87
CA PHE A 471 80.21 47.71 3.58
C PHE A 471 80.88 47.69 4.97
N LYS A 472 80.65 46.63 5.77
CA LYS A 472 81.33 46.45 7.06
C LYS A 472 82.85 46.40 6.92
N SER A 473 83.37 45.75 5.87
CA SER A 473 84.82 45.70 5.61
C SER A 473 85.41 47.07 5.23
N VAL A 474 84.67 47.89 4.48
CA VAL A 474 85.06 49.26 4.13
C VAL A 474 85.00 50.17 5.35
N GLN A 475 83.96 50.05 6.18
CA GLN A 475 83.81 50.80 7.43
C GLN A 475 84.95 50.50 8.41
N LEU A 476 85.36 49.24 8.55
CA LEU A 476 86.53 48.83 9.36
C LEU A 476 87.84 49.42 8.81
N LYS A 477 88.04 49.41 7.49
CA LYS A 477 89.21 50.03 6.85
C LYS A 477 89.23 51.55 7.04
N ALA A 478 88.08 52.21 6.93
CA ALA A 478 87.94 53.65 7.15
C ALA A 478 88.25 54.03 8.62
N ALA A 479 87.71 53.28 9.59
CA ALA A 479 88.02 53.48 11.00
C ALA A 479 89.51 53.29 11.31
N SER A 480 90.14 52.23 10.77
CA SER A 480 91.59 52.00 10.94
C SER A 480 92.45 53.07 10.27
N ALA A 481 92.06 53.59 9.11
CA ALA A 481 92.74 54.70 8.45
C ALA A 481 92.60 56.00 9.26
N GLN A 482 91.43 56.26 9.85
CA GLN A 482 91.20 57.40 10.73
C GLN A 482 92.06 57.31 12.00
N GLU A 483 92.10 56.15 12.66
CA GLU A 483 93.02 55.92 13.78
C GLU A 483 94.49 56.14 13.39
N ALA A 484 94.91 55.70 12.20
CA ALA A 484 96.29 55.91 11.74
C ALA A 484 96.61 57.39 11.47
N ILE A 485 95.64 58.17 11.00
CA ILE A 485 95.73 59.62 10.82
C ILE A 485 95.81 60.33 12.18
N ASP A 486 94.94 59.98 13.13
CA ASP A 486 94.90 60.65 14.42
C ASP A 486 96.07 60.25 15.32
N ARG A 487 96.59 59.01 15.22
CA ARG A 487 97.90 58.64 15.77
C ARG A 487 99.03 59.47 15.15
N ARG A 488 99.05 59.66 13.81
CA ARG A 488 100.07 60.51 13.17
C ARG A 488 100.00 61.96 13.68
N ARG A 489 98.79 62.47 13.92
CA ARG A 489 98.57 63.81 14.50
C ARG A 489 99.08 63.90 15.94
N THR A 490 98.80 62.94 16.82
CA THR A 490 99.28 63.01 18.21
C THR A 490 100.81 62.97 18.30
N TRP A 491 101.48 62.22 17.42
CA TRP A 491 102.95 62.24 17.32
C TRP A 491 103.50 63.60 16.86
N SER A 492 102.83 64.30 15.93
CA SER A 492 103.23 65.66 15.50
C SER A 492 102.93 66.78 16.53
N TRP A 493 102.37 66.46 17.70
CA TRP A 493 102.24 67.38 18.83
C TRP A 493 103.22 67.04 19.98
N GLN A 494 104.14 66.08 19.78
CA GLN A 494 105.14 65.65 20.77
C GLN A 494 106.59 65.89 20.32
N THR A 495 106.77 66.67 19.24
CA THR A 495 108.05 67.16 18.70
C THR A 495 107.97 68.65 18.42
#